data_AF-A0A512MAQ7-F1
#
_entry.id   AF-A0A512MAQ7-F1
#
_cell.length_a   1.000
_cell.length_b   1.000
_cell.length_c   1.000
_cell.angle_alpha   90.00
_cell.angle_beta   90.00
_cell.angle_gamma   90.00
#
_symmetry.space_group_name_H-M   'P 1'
#
loop_
_entity.id
_entity.type
_entity.pdbx_description
1 polymer ?
#
loop_
_entity_poly.entity_id
_entity_poly.type
_entity_poly.pdbx_seq_one_letter_code
_entity_poly.pdbx_strand_id
1 'polypeptide(L)'
;MNSQPSPYSHAALIIVGHGSTVNPDSSAPTHQHADSIRKQKLFREVVCCFWKEEPNMREVYESVDSDDIYIVPNFISEGYFCQQVLPRELRLEGPVTQRDGRTIRYCDPVGIHPNMTKLLLQRADEVAPGVPRGETSLVIVGHGTNLNENSTKAIQDQVKLIREGGYGFAEVVDAYMEEAPLVSEWDKLTTSPNVVVVPFFIADGLHSFQDIPVLLGIEQEVGKALSQMDVFRHNPIPLRGRQLYYSSAIGTEALMAEVILDQVRDFDTKHGRNDEARMPNDELKSALARWLDEGRDVIGQIKIIKEGQGFVLHHLDDTQETVQDYFGNAVDAREIARYDASGEFRPIKTAPTLIRGWQMDLRNLDELLLALEFFYPAAVGMAMAQEKSTLEPVPLRSLLQRQTGMYRFANGITDEQADEIIGECCDTSTKCLRRIVYTLDGTRAFSGPAATKLSDDAGHVSGQNKAITLFCMESCNHIVSAARGVARKNAEKKTDA
;
A
#
# COMPACT_ATOMS: atom_id res chain seq x y z
N MET A 1 -16.16 2.85 32.74
CA MET A 1 -15.57 4.19 32.58
C MET A 1 -16.07 4.72 31.25
N ASN A 2 -16.84 5.81 31.24
CA ASN A 2 -17.25 6.47 29.99
C ASN A 2 -16.01 7.14 29.39
N SER A 3 -15.27 6.41 28.55
CA SER A 3 -14.21 7.00 27.74
C SER A 3 -14.86 8.01 26.80
N GLN A 4 -14.49 9.28 26.90
CA GLN A 4 -14.86 10.25 25.88
C GLN A 4 -14.44 9.70 24.51
N PRO A 5 -15.27 9.86 23.48
CA PRO A 5 -14.92 9.43 22.14
C PRO A 5 -13.60 10.09 21.72
N SER A 6 -12.77 9.35 21.00
CA SER A 6 -11.53 9.86 20.42
C SER A 6 -11.82 11.18 19.67
N PRO A 7 -10.93 12.18 19.74
CA PRO A 7 -11.09 13.42 18.97
C PRO A 7 -11.03 13.20 17.46
N TYR A 8 -10.65 12.00 17.01
CA TYR A 8 -10.61 11.60 15.60
C TYR A 8 -11.78 10.69 15.21
N SER A 9 -12.77 10.50 16.09
CA SER A 9 -13.87 9.54 15.87
C SER A 9 -14.80 9.89 14.71
N HIS A 10 -14.74 11.12 14.18
CA HIS A 10 -15.42 11.57 12.96
C HIS A 10 -14.58 11.43 11.69
N ALA A 11 -13.27 11.21 11.83
CA ALA A 11 -12.30 11.32 10.75
C ALA A 11 -11.88 9.94 10.21
N ALA A 12 -11.38 9.95 8.97
CA ALA A 12 -10.69 8.82 8.37
C ALA A 12 -9.16 9.00 8.46
N LEU A 13 -8.46 7.87 8.61
CA LEU A 13 -7.01 7.79 8.45
C LEU A 13 -6.67 6.96 7.22
N ILE A 14 -5.93 7.55 6.28
CA ILE A 14 -5.38 6.90 5.10
C ILE A 14 -3.87 6.75 5.30
N ILE A 15 -3.39 5.52 5.31
CA ILE A 15 -1.96 5.22 5.40
C ILE A 15 -1.46 4.90 4.00
N VAL A 16 -0.50 5.70 3.52
CA VAL A 16 -0.03 5.64 2.14
C VAL A 16 1.31 4.93 2.07
N GLY A 17 1.36 3.78 1.39
CA GLY A 17 2.59 3.02 1.17
C GLY A 17 3.09 3.08 -0.27
N HIS A 18 4.30 2.57 -0.51
CA HIS A 18 4.81 2.43 -1.88
C HIS A 18 4.19 1.23 -2.60
N GLY A 19 4.12 0.08 -1.93
CA GLY A 19 3.63 -1.17 -2.49
C GLY A 19 4.50 -1.75 -3.63
N SER A 20 4.07 -2.87 -4.19
CA SER A 20 4.81 -3.57 -5.25
C SER A 20 3.89 -4.36 -6.19
N THR A 21 4.25 -4.43 -7.47
CA THR A 21 3.54 -5.30 -8.44
C THR A 21 4.06 -6.74 -8.44
N VAL A 22 5.16 -7.02 -7.74
CA VAL A 22 5.88 -8.31 -7.84
C VAL A 22 6.21 -8.93 -6.48
N ASN A 23 6.14 -8.17 -5.39
CA ASN A 23 6.43 -8.67 -4.05
C ASN A 23 5.35 -8.26 -3.05
N PRO A 24 4.45 -9.19 -2.66
CA PRO A 24 3.37 -8.90 -1.73
C PRO A 24 3.83 -8.51 -0.32
N ASP A 25 5.05 -8.85 0.08
CA ASP A 25 5.56 -8.49 1.42
C ASP A 25 5.86 -7.00 1.56
N SER A 26 5.90 -6.26 0.44
CA SER A 26 6.20 -4.83 0.42
C SER A 26 5.11 -3.96 1.06
N SER A 27 3.87 -4.42 1.10
CA SER A 27 2.73 -3.71 1.71
C SER A 27 2.33 -4.28 3.08
N ALA A 28 2.80 -5.47 3.44
CA ALA A 28 2.38 -6.17 4.65
C ALA A 28 2.52 -5.31 5.93
N PRO A 29 3.63 -4.59 6.19
CA PRO A 29 3.74 -3.78 7.40
C PRO A 29 2.74 -2.62 7.43
N THR A 30 2.46 -2.00 6.28
CA THR A 30 1.47 -0.91 6.19
C THR A 30 0.08 -1.42 6.57
N HIS A 31 -0.30 -2.61 6.10
CA HIS A 31 -1.55 -3.25 6.48
C HIS A 31 -1.60 -3.62 7.97
N GLN A 32 -0.51 -4.15 8.52
CA GLN A 32 -0.41 -4.50 9.95
C GLN A 32 -0.59 -3.27 10.84
N HIS A 33 0.02 -2.14 10.49
CA HIS A 33 -0.14 -0.88 11.24
C HIS A 33 -1.58 -0.35 11.15
N ALA A 34 -2.19 -0.40 9.96
CA ALA A 34 -3.58 -0.02 9.77
C ALA A 34 -4.53 -0.87 10.64
N ASP A 35 -4.29 -2.18 10.71
CA ASP A 35 -5.06 -3.07 11.57
C ASP A 35 -4.87 -2.80 13.05
N SER A 36 -3.63 -2.51 13.46
CA SER A 36 -3.33 -2.12 14.84
C SER A 36 -4.11 -0.86 15.22
N ILE A 37 -4.07 0.18 14.39
CA ILE A 37 -4.79 1.44 14.61
C ILE A 37 -6.30 1.24 14.57
N ARG A 38 -6.82 0.41 13.65
CA ARG A 38 -8.26 0.08 13.58
C ARG A 38 -8.75 -0.59 14.87
N LYS A 39 -7.94 -1.47 15.48
CA LYS A 39 -8.26 -2.11 16.77
C LYS A 39 -8.35 -1.10 17.92
N GLN A 40 -7.60 0.01 17.85
CA GLN A 40 -7.66 1.08 18.85
C GLN A 40 -8.96 1.91 18.76
N LYS A 41 -9.68 1.86 17.63
CA LYS A 41 -10.94 2.60 17.39
C LYS A 41 -10.80 4.11 17.61
N LEU A 42 -9.64 4.66 17.24
CA LEU A 42 -9.38 6.09 17.34
C LEU A 42 -10.04 6.89 16.20
N PHE A 43 -10.03 6.32 15.00
CA PHE A 43 -10.65 6.86 13.79
C PHE A 43 -11.92 6.11 13.47
N ARG A 44 -12.83 6.77 12.75
CA ARG A 44 -14.02 6.14 12.18
C ARG A 44 -13.63 5.07 11.18
N GLU A 45 -12.70 5.42 10.29
CA GLU A 45 -12.23 4.61 9.18
C GLU A 45 -10.71 4.63 9.16
N VAL A 46 -10.10 3.47 8.89
CA VAL A 46 -8.66 3.36 8.68
C VAL A 46 -8.47 2.52 7.42
N VAL A 47 -7.87 3.11 6.39
CA VAL A 47 -7.65 2.45 5.10
C VAL A 47 -6.20 2.62 4.65
N CYS A 48 -5.75 1.75 3.74
CA CYS A 48 -4.44 1.85 3.12
C CYS A 48 -4.60 2.17 1.65
N CYS A 49 -3.61 2.85 1.07
CA CYS A 49 -3.45 2.85 -0.38
C CYS A 49 -1.97 2.84 -0.76
N PHE A 50 -1.69 2.40 -1.98
CA PHE A 50 -0.34 2.17 -2.46
C PHE A 50 -0.09 2.83 -3.80
N TRP A 51 1.19 3.09 -4.07
CA TRP A 51 1.61 3.70 -5.33
C TRP A 51 1.52 2.69 -6.47
N LYS A 52 1.99 1.46 -6.23
CA LYS A 52 2.18 0.45 -7.27
C LYS A 52 1.12 -0.65 -7.34
N GLU A 53 0.30 -0.82 -6.31
CA GLU A 53 -0.69 -1.89 -6.19
C GLU A 53 -2.03 -1.37 -5.67
N GLU A 54 -3.05 -2.23 -5.63
CA GLU A 54 -4.35 -1.92 -5.05
C GLU A 54 -4.36 -2.19 -3.53
N PRO A 55 -5.00 -1.34 -2.69
CA PRO A 55 -5.83 -0.18 -3.06
C PRO A 55 -5.04 1.00 -3.66
N ASN A 56 -5.54 1.61 -4.73
CA ASN A 56 -4.84 2.68 -5.42
C ASN A 56 -5.12 4.07 -4.80
N MET A 57 -4.11 4.95 -4.77
CA MET A 57 -4.22 6.32 -4.25
C MET A 57 -5.37 7.15 -4.86
N ARG A 58 -5.75 6.89 -6.10
CA ARG A 58 -6.76 7.69 -6.81
C ARG A 58 -8.18 7.29 -6.46
N GLU A 59 -8.36 6.03 -6.06
CA GLU A 59 -9.64 5.43 -5.70
C GLU A 59 -9.90 5.50 -4.18
N VAL A 60 -8.86 5.70 -3.37
CA VAL A 60 -8.94 5.61 -1.89
C VAL A 60 -9.97 6.53 -1.23
N TYR A 61 -10.32 7.63 -1.88
CA TYR A 61 -11.36 8.54 -1.37
C TYR A 61 -12.76 7.93 -1.42
N GLU A 62 -12.98 6.95 -2.30
CA GLU A 62 -14.22 6.18 -2.36
C GLU A 62 -14.25 5.06 -1.32
N SER A 63 -13.15 4.78 -0.62
CA SER A 63 -13.11 3.81 0.48
C SER A 63 -13.63 4.38 1.81
N VAL A 64 -13.97 5.67 1.88
CA VAL A 64 -14.31 6.36 3.14
C VAL A 64 -15.52 7.30 3.02
N ASP A 65 -16.37 7.29 4.04
CA ASP A 65 -17.49 8.22 4.25
C ASP A 65 -17.04 9.55 4.87
N SER A 66 -15.90 9.57 5.58
CA SER A 66 -15.50 10.73 6.38
C SER A 66 -15.09 11.96 5.55
N ASP A 67 -15.58 13.14 5.97
CA ASP A 67 -15.23 14.42 5.34
C ASP A 67 -13.91 15.01 5.85
N ASP A 68 -13.46 14.63 7.05
CA ASP A 68 -12.14 15.00 7.58
C ASP A 68 -11.20 13.81 7.44
N ILE A 69 -10.15 13.95 6.64
CA ILE A 69 -9.30 12.85 6.21
C ILE A 69 -7.85 13.18 6.51
N TYR A 70 -7.19 12.37 7.32
CA TYR A 70 -5.75 12.42 7.53
C TYR A 70 -5.05 11.43 6.61
N ILE A 71 -4.02 11.89 5.91
CA ILE A 71 -3.19 11.08 5.03
C ILE A 71 -1.77 11.07 5.59
N VAL A 72 -1.30 9.90 6.02
CA VAL A 72 0.06 9.72 6.55
C VAL A 72 0.90 8.89 5.58
N PRO A 73 1.97 9.45 4.99
CA PRO A 73 2.92 8.68 4.19
C PRO A 73 3.74 7.74 5.08
N ASN A 74 3.55 6.44 4.90
CA ASN A 74 4.39 5.40 5.48
C ASN A 74 5.66 5.24 4.63
N PHE A 75 6.53 6.26 4.66
CA PHE A 75 7.78 6.37 3.90
C PHE A 75 8.92 6.79 4.83
N ILE A 76 10.14 6.33 4.54
CA ILE A 76 11.33 6.65 5.33
C ILE A 76 11.84 8.06 5.07
N SER A 77 11.87 8.48 3.80
CA SER A 77 12.45 9.76 3.40
C SER A 77 11.38 10.76 2.99
N GLU A 78 11.65 12.03 3.28
CA GLU A 78 10.90 13.18 2.76
C GLU A 78 11.45 13.60 1.38
N GLY A 79 11.47 12.64 0.45
CA GLY A 79 12.04 12.83 -0.88
C GLY A 79 11.02 13.27 -1.92
N TYR A 80 11.43 13.16 -3.19
CA TYR A 80 10.61 13.40 -4.39
C TYR A 80 9.23 12.72 -4.34
N PHE A 81 9.13 11.52 -3.75
CA PHE A 81 7.85 10.83 -3.62
C PHE A 81 6.88 11.60 -2.72
N CYS A 82 7.24 11.86 -1.46
CA CYS A 82 6.38 12.57 -0.51
C CYS A 82 6.10 14.02 -0.92
N GLN A 83 7.05 14.69 -1.59
CA GLN A 83 6.89 16.10 -1.94
C GLN A 83 6.19 16.34 -3.29
N GLN A 84 6.23 15.38 -4.23
CA GLN A 84 5.76 15.58 -5.60
C GLN A 84 4.81 14.49 -6.09
N VAL A 85 5.19 13.21 -5.91
CA VAL A 85 4.39 12.10 -6.43
C VAL A 85 3.11 11.94 -5.61
N LEU A 86 3.20 11.72 -4.30
CA LEU A 86 2.02 11.50 -3.46
C LEU A 86 1.03 12.67 -3.54
N PRO A 87 1.45 13.95 -3.43
CA PRO A 87 0.53 15.07 -3.55
C PRO A 87 -0.18 15.12 -4.90
N ARG A 88 0.55 14.94 -6.01
CA ARG A 88 -0.04 14.91 -7.35
C ARG A 88 -1.08 13.81 -7.48
N GLU A 89 -0.77 12.63 -6.96
CA GLU A 89 -1.53 11.39 -7.14
C GLU A 89 -2.76 11.32 -6.23
N LEU A 90 -2.68 11.94 -5.06
CA LEU A 90 -3.80 12.13 -4.15
C LEU A 90 -4.59 13.41 -4.45
N ARG A 91 -4.20 14.20 -5.46
CA ARG A 91 -4.81 15.50 -5.82
C ARG A 91 -4.82 16.49 -4.65
N LEU A 92 -3.65 16.70 -4.07
CA LEU A 92 -3.41 17.58 -2.93
C LEU A 92 -2.80 18.91 -3.39
N GLU A 93 -3.25 20.00 -2.78
CA GLU A 93 -2.79 21.37 -3.08
C GLU A 93 -1.79 21.89 -2.04
N GLY A 94 -1.66 21.19 -0.92
CA GLY A 94 -0.77 21.54 0.19
C GLY A 94 -1.04 20.66 1.41
N PRO A 95 -0.57 21.08 2.60
CA PRO A 95 -0.83 20.36 3.85
C PRO A 95 -2.33 20.21 4.15
N VAL A 96 -3.15 21.19 3.75
CA VAL A 96 -4.61 21.13 3.82
C VAL A 96 -5.16 21.35 2.42
N THR A 97 -6.02 20.44 1.96
CA THR A 97 -6.76 20.56 0.70
C THR A 97 -8.26 20.54 1.00
N GLN A 98 -9.01 21.50 0.45
CA GLN A 98 -10.47 21.53 0.51
C GLN A 98 -11.02 21.05 -0.84
N ARG A 99 -11.72 19.91 -0.85
CA ARG A 99 -12.22 19.31 -2.10
C ARG A 99 -13.53 18.58 -1.85
N ASP A 100 -14.56 18.89 -2.62
CA ASP A 100 -15.85 18.21 -2.59
C ASP A 100 -16.52 18.17 -1.20
N GLY A 101 -16.36 19.25 -0.42
CA GLY A 101 -16.86 19.32 0.96
C GLY A 101 -15.96 18.62 1.99
N ARG A 102 -14.87 17.99 1.55
CA ARG A 102 -13.91 17.29 2.39
C ARG A 102 -12.69 18.17 2.72
N THR A 103 -12.22 18.03 3.95
CA THR A 103 -10.92 18.55 4.41
C THR A 103 -9.91 17.41 4.41
N ILE A 104 -8.92 17.48 3.53
CA ILE A 104 -7.87 16.47 3.39
C ILE A 104 -6.56 17.03 3.95
N ARG A 105 -5.99 16.33 4.93
CA ARG A 105 -4.81 16.73 5.70
C ARG A 105 -3.64 15.82 5.35
N TYR A 106 -2.63 16.38 4.72
CA TYR A 106 -1.44 15.66 4.31
C TYR A 106 -0.34 15.82 5.36
N CYS A 107 -0.11 14.76 6.13
CA CYS A 107 0.89 14.72 7.18
C CYS A 107 2.31 14.50 6.62
N ASP A 108 3.30 14.82 7.44
CA ASP A 108 4.69 14.53 7.16
C ASP A 108 4.95 12.99 7.18
N PRO A 109 5.95 12.48 6.42
CA PRO A 109 6.22 11.05 6.34
C PRO A 109 6.76 10.48 7.64
N VAL A 110 6.42 9.23 7.98
CA VAL A 110 6.80 8.63 9.28
C VAL A 110 8.30 8.62 9.56
N GLY A 111 9.15 8.45 8.54
CA GLY A 111 10.58 8.25 8.76
C GLY A 111 11.36 9.48 9.20
N ILE A 112 10.79 10.68 9.08
CA ILE A 112 11.41 11.91 9.61
C ILE A 112 10.93 12.26 11.02
N HIS A 113 9.98 11.50 11.56
CA HIS A 113 9.45 11.78 12.90
C HIS A 113 10.51 11.48 13.98
N PRO A 114 10.69 12.33 15.01
CA PRO A 114 11.70 12.13 16.05
C PRO A 114 11.59 10.80 16.80
N ASN A 115 10.39 10.25 16.96
CA ASN A 115 10.21 8.95 17.63
C ASN A 115 10.85 7.78 16.87
N MET A 116 11.24 7.93 15.60
CA MET A 116 12.01 6.91 14.87
C MET A 116 13.32 6.55 15.59
N THR A 117 13.96 7.51 16.28
CA THR A 117 15.16 7.24 17.08
C THR A 117 14.89 6.20 18.16
N LYS A 118 13.76 6.32 18.86
CA LYS A 118 13.36 5.36 19.91
C LYS A 118 13.14 3.97 19.33
N LEU A 119 12.48 3.87 18.17
CA LEU A 119 12.20 2.59 17.52
C LEU A 119 13.49 1.92 17.03
N LEU A 120 14.45 2.68 16.49
CA LEU A 120 15.77 2.18 16.08
C LEU A 120 16.54 1.59 17.27
N LEU A 121 16.53 2.29 18.40
CA LEU A 121 17.16 1.82 19.64
C LEU A 121 16.50 0.54 20.15
N GLN A 122 15.17 0.47 20.11
CA GLN A 122 14.43 -0.72 20.52
C GLN A 122 14.74 -1.92 19.61
N ARG A 123 14.69 -1.74 18.28
CA ARG A 123 15.08 -2.79 17.32
C ARG A 123 16.49 -3.31 17.58
N ALA A 124 17.43 -2.41 17.88
CA ALA A 124 18.80 -2.80 18.17
C ALA A 124 18.92 -3.64 19.46
N ASP A 125 18.23 -3.25 20.53
CA ASP A 125 18.24 -4.00 21.80
C ASP A 125 17.54 -5.36 21.67
N GLU A 126 16.46 -5.43 20.89
CA GLU A 126 15.69 -6.66 20.68
C GLU A 126 16.51 -7.78 20.04
N VAL A 127 17.39 -7.43 19.08
CA VAL A 127 18.22 -8.42 18.39
C VAL A 127 19.51 -8.75 19.11
N ALA A 128 19.99 -7.88 20.00
CA ALA A 128 21.22 -8.06 20.76
C ALA A 128 20.96 -8.00 22.29
N PRO A 129 20.08 -8.86 22.84
CA PRO A 129 19.68 -8.77 24.24
C PRO A 129 20.87 -9.03 25.17
N GLY A 130 21.11 -8.12 26.11
CA GLY A 130 22.18 -8.24 27.11
C GLY A 130 23.59 -7.91 26.59
N VAL A 131 23.74 -7.52 25.32
CA VAL A 131 25.02 -7.08 24.77
C VAL A 131 25.26 -5.61 25.18
N PRO A 132 26.39 -5.27 25.82
CA PRO A 132 26.65 -3.89 26.22
C PRO A 132 26.75 -2.98 24.99
N ARG A 133 25.91 -1.94 24.95
CA ARG A 133 25.98 -0.92 23.88
C ARG A 133 27.38 -0.28 23.79
N GLY A 134 28.06 -0.11 24.92
CA GLY A 134 29.43 0.44 24.98
C GLY A 134 30.52 -0.43 24.34
N GLU A 135 30.18 -1.66 23.94
CA GLU A 135 31.03 -2.58 23.17
C GLU A 135 30.40 -2.92 21.81
N THR A 136 29.46 -2.09 21.35
CA THR A 136 28.64 -2.35 20.17
C THR A 136 28.65 -1.16 19.21
N SER A 137 28.88 -1.45 17.93
CA SER A 137 28.65 -0.50 16.84
C SER A 137 27.25 -0.68 16.27
N LEU A 138 26.46 0.39 16.18
CA LEU A 138 25.14 0.40 15.53
C LEU A 138 25.28 0.90 14.09
N VAL A 139 24.88 0.10 13.12
CA VAL A 139 24.87 0.45 11.69
C VAL A 139 23.41 0.61 11.24
N ILE A 140 23.03 1.82 10.84
CA ILE A 140 21.72 2.08 10.26
C ILE A 140 21.86 2.03 8.74
N VAL A 141 21.15 1.10 8.10
CA VAL A 141 21.32 0.81 6.67
C VAL A 141 20.17 1.38 5.86
N GLY A 142 20.50 2.16 4.84
CA GLY A 142 19.55 2.65 3.84
C GLY A 142 19.81 2.12 2.45
N HIS A 143 18.91 2.44 1.53
CA HIS A 143 19.15 2.14 0.12
C HIS A 143 20.31 2.99 -0.44
N GLY A 144 20.25 4.31 -0.22
CA GLY A 144 21.11 5.28 -0.89
C GLY A 144 20.73 5.44 -2.36
N THR A 145 20.88 6.66 -2.89
CA THR A 145 20.86 6.91 -4.33
C THR A 145 21.56 8.23 -4.67
N ASN A 146 22.41 8.19 -5.70
CA ASN A 146 23.02 9.39 -6.27
C ASN A 146 22.01 10.32 -6.98
N LEU A 147 20.73 9.95 -7.03
CA LEU A 147 19.70 10.72 -7.72
C LEU A 147 19.09 11.84 -6.87
N ASN A 148 19.19 11.76 -5.53
CA ASN A 148 18.62 12.78 -4.65
C ASN A 148 19.34 12.77 -3.28
N GLU A 149 20.02 13.87 -2.93
CA GLU A 149 20.73 14.01 -1.65
C GLU A 149 19.83 13.80 -0.41
N ASN A 150 18.51 14.02 -0.53
CA ASN A 150 17.57 13.77 0.56
C ASN A 150 17.35 12.26 0.85
N SER A 151 17.85 11.33 0.01
CA SER A 151 17.66 9.90 0.23
C SER A 151 18.44 9.37 1.42
N THR A 152 19.57 10.00 1.76
CA THR A 152 20.44 9.61 2.89
C THR A 152 20.18 10.46 4.14
N LYS A 153 19.68 11.69 3.95
CA LYS A 153 19.45 12.68 5.01
C LYS A 153 18.69 12.12 6.22
N ALA A 154 17.59 11.40 6.01
CA ALA A 154 16.80 10.85 7.11
C ALA A 154 17.63 9.92 8.01
N ILE A 155 18.52 9.10 7.41
CA ILE A 155 19.39 8.19 8.14
C ILE A 155 20.50 8.96 8.85
N GLN A 156 21.12 9.92 8.17
CA GLN A 156 22.15 10.79 8.76
C GLN A 156 21.62 11.55 9.99
N ASP A 157 20.39 12.07 9.90
CA ASP A 157 19.72 12.75 11.00
C ASP A 157 19.48 11.78 12.17
N GLN A 158 19.05 10.53 11.92
CA GLN A 158 18.91 9.51 12.98
C GLN A 158 20.26 9.14 13.62
N VAL A 159 21.31 8.93 12.84
CA VAL A 159 22.66 8.66 13.35
C VAL A 159 23.14 9.82 14.24
N LYS A 160 22.93 11.05 13.80
CA LYS A 160 23.27 12.25 14.57
C LYS A 160 22.49 12.28 15.89
N LEU A 161 21.17 12.11 15.86
CA LEU A 161 20.31 12.09 17.05
C LEU A 161 20.73 11.01 18.05
N ILE A 162 21.11 9.82 17.57
CA ILE A 162 21.56 8.74 18.45
C ILE A 162 22.92 9.04 19.08
N ARG A 163 23.86 9.58 18.31
CA ARG A 163 25.19 9.99 18.82
C ARG A 163 25.06 11.10 19.87
N GLU A 164 24.32 12.16 19.55
CA GLU A 164 24.15 13.34 20.42
C GLU A 164 23.28 13.04 21.64
N GLY A 165 22.33 12.11 21.52
CA GLY A 165 21.46 11.69 22.62
C GLY A 165 22.12 10.82 23.69
N GLY A 166 23.38 10.38 23.48
CA GLY A 166 24.14 9.66 24.50
C GLY A 166 23.59 8.29 24.86
N TYR A 167 23.03 7.55 23.89
CA TYR A 167 22.38 6.25 24.12
C TYR A 167 23.34 5.07 24.37
N GLY A 168 24.64 5.34 24.54
CA GLY A 168 25.62 4.39 25.06
C GLY A 168 26.24 3.44 24.05
N PHE A 169 25.96 3.57 22.75
CA PHE A 169 26.67 2.82 21.70
C PHE A 169 28.11 3.29 21.57
N ALA A 170 29.04 2.36 21.34
CA ALA A 170 30.46 2.68 21.12
C ALA A 170 30.65 3.51 19.83
N GLU A 171 29.95 3.11 18.77
CA GLU A 171 29.93 3.77 17.48
C GLU A 171 28.50 3.68 16.91
N VAL A 172 28.03 4.71 16.21
CA VAL A 172 26.78 4.65 15.44
C VAL A 172 27.11 5.17 14.05
N VAL A 173 26.84 4.45 12.98
CA VAL A 173 27.19 4.85 11.61
C VAL A 173 26.03 4.61 10.66
N ASP A 174 25.95 5.43 9.61
CA ASP A 174 25.11 5.20 8.45
C ASP A 174 25.87 4.38 7.40
N ALA A 175 25.15 3.50 6.70
CA ALA A 175 25.67 2.77 5.55
C ALA A 175 24.58 2.56 4.49
N TYR A 176 24.99 2.41 3.23
CA TYR A 176 24.07 2.36 2.09
C TYR A 176 24.39 1.19 1.17
N MET A 177 23.41 0.79 0.35
CA MET A 177 23.56 -0.31 -0.60
C MET A 177 24.27 0.13 -1.88
N GLU A 178 23.90 1.30 -2.40
CA GLU A 178 24.29 1.74 -3.76
C GLU A 178 25.34 2.87 -3.78
N GLU A 179 25.62 3.50 -2.64
CA GLU A 179 26.56 4.62 -2.53
C GLU A 179 27.42 4.52 -1.25
N ALA A 180 28.53 5.25 -1.21
CA ALA A 180 29.40 5.26 -0.03
C ALA A 180 28.80 6.14 1.09
N PRO A 181 29.00 5.79 2.38
CA PRO A 181 29.64 4.57 2.91
C PRO A 181 28.84 3.29 2.62
N LEU A 182 29.50 2.29 2.02
CA LEU A 182 28.84 1.05 1.57
C LEU A 182 28.65 0.06 2.73
N VAL A 183 27.46 -0.53 2.82
CA VAL A 183 27.14 -1.57 3.84
C VAL A 183 28.01 -2.82 3.69
N SER A 184 28.52 -3.12 2.50
CA SER A 184 29.47 -4.22 2.28
C SER A 184 30.84 -4.01 2.95
N GLU A 185 31.13 -2.76 3.32
CA GLU A 185 32.33 -2.34 4.03
C GLU A 185 32.05 -2.08 5.52
N TRP A 186 30.95 -2.59 6.08
CA TRP A 186 30.57 -2.44 7.50
C TRP A 186 31.74 -2.72 8.45
N ASP A 187 32.63 -3.63 8.06
CA ASP A 187 33.75 -4.04 8.86
C ASP A 187 34.89 -3.03 8.90
N LYS A 188 35.01 -2.17 7.89
CA LYS A 188 35.92 -1.03 7.85
C LYS A 188 35.30 0.22 8.49
N LEU A 189 33.97 0.30 8.52
CA LEU A 189 33.21 1.41 9.10
C LEU A 189 33.12 1.35 10.64
N THR A 190 33.40 0.21 11.24
CA THR A 190 33.19 -0.05 12.67
C THR A 190 34.35 -0.83 13.29
N THR A 191 34.62 -0.62 14.57
CA THR A 191 35.75 -1.24 15.30
C THR A 191 35.34 -2.11 16.49
N SER A 192 34.11 -2.00 16.99
CA SER A 192 33.63 -2.74 18.17
C SER A 192 33.51 -4.25 17.93
N PRO A 193 33.66 -5.09 18.97
CA PRO A 193 33.53 -6.55 18.86
C PRO A 193 32.11 -7.01 18.49
N ASN A 194 31.09 -6.23 18.85
CA ASN A 194 29.69 -6.47 18.50
C ASN A 194 29.24 -5.43 17.47
N VAL A 195 28.47 -5.86 16.47
CA VAL A 195 27.89 -4.97 15.46
C VAL A 195 26.42 -5.27 15.30
N VAL A 196 25.56 -4.28 15.53
CA VAL A 196 24.11 -4.39 15.30
C VAL A 196 23.78 -3.64 14.03
N VAL A 197 23.08 -4.30 13.11
CA VAL A 197 22.68 -3.73 11.82
C VAL A 197 21.15 -3.62 11.77
N VAL A 198 20.66 -2.40 11.54
CA VAL A 198 19.23 -2.08 11.47
C VAL A 198 18.87 -1.49 10.10
N PRO A 199 18.15 -2.24 9.24
CA PRO A 199 17.64 -1.71 7.99
C PRO A 199 16.57 -0.64 8.21
N PHE A 200 16.80 0.57 7.70
CA PHE A 200 15.87 1.69 7.75
C PHE A 200 14.95 1.72 6.53
N PHE A 201 14.08 0.72 6.45
CA PHE A 201 13.10 0.49 5.38
C PHE A 201 11.70 0.27 5.96
N ILE A 202 10.65 0.53 5.16
CA ILE A 202 9.26 0.31 5.60
C ILE A 202 8.87 -1.17 5.63
N ALA A 203 9.45 -1.97 4.74
CA ALA A 203 9.12 -3.38 4.64
C ALA A 203 10.34 -4.24 4.39
N ASP A 204 10.26 -5.49 4.85
CA ASP A 204 11.19 -6.56 4.55
C ASP A 204 10.99 -7.05 3.11
N GLY A 205 11.26 -6.15 2.16
CA GLY A 205 11.30 -6.48 0.75
C GLY A 205 12.58 -7.22 0.35
N LEU A 206 12.77 -7.41 -0.95
CA LEU A 206 13.94 -8.08 -1.53
C LEU A 206 15.26 -7.50 -0.99
N HIS A 207 15.35 -6.17 -0.86
CA HIS A 207 16.54 -5.50 -0.35
C HIS A 207 16.90 -5.89 1.09
N SER A 208 15.97 -5.71 2.04
CA SER A 208 16.24 -5.99 3.46
C SER A 208 16.35 -7.47 3.77
N PHE A 209 15.69 -8.33 2.99
CA PHE A 209 15.67 -9.77 3.26
C PHE A 209 16.75 -10.56 2.49
N GLN A 210 17.20 -10.08 1.32
CA GLN A 210 18.14 -10.81 0.44
C GLN A 210 19.43 -10.01 0.21
N ASP A 211 19.31 -8.78 -0.29
CA ASP A 211 20.50 -8.04 -0.75
C ASP A 211 21.41 -7.61 0.41
N ILE A 212 20.85 -7.05 1.49
CA ILE A 212 21.66 -6.61 2.63
C ILE A 212 22.40 -7.78 3.30
N PRO A 213 21.76 -8.94 3.58
CA PRO A 213 22.49 -10.12 4.07
C PRO A 213 23.65 -10.57 3.17
N VAL A 214 23.47 -10.54 1.84
CA VAL A 214 24.55 -10.85 0.88
C VAL A 214 25.66 -9.80 0.95
N LEU A 215 25.32 -8.50 0.98
CA LEU A 215 26.29 -7.41 1.07
C LEU A 215 27.09 -7.47 2.39
N LEU A 216 26.44 -7.82 3.50
CA LEU A 216 27.10 -8.02 4.80
C LEU A 216 28.06 -9.22 4.78
N GLY A 217 27.82 -10.19 3.88
CA GLY A 217 28.55 -11.46 3.78
C GLY A 217 27.99 -12.57 4.67
N ILE A 218 26.70 -12.48 5.03
CA ILE A 218 25.97 -13.50 5.78
C ILE A 218 25.60 -14.68 4.86
N GLU A 219 25.21 -14.37 3.62
CA GLU A 219 24.76 -15.34 2.60
C GLU A 219 25.60 -15.24 1.32
N GLN A 220 25.70 -16.32 0.55
CA GLN A 220 26.54 -16.38 -0.67
C GLN A 220 25.81 -16.17 -2.00
N GLU A 221 24.49 -16.46 -2.11
CA GLU A 221 23.74 -16.32 -3.36
C GLU A 221 22.27 -15.90 -3.14
N VAL A 222 21.71 -15.17 -4.12
CA VAL A 222 20.30 -14.78 -4.19
C VAL A 222 19.52 -15.90 -4.87
N GLY A 223 18.80 -16.73 -4.10
CA GLY A 223 18.11 -17.87 -4.72
C GLY A 223 17.25 -18.73 -3.80
N LYS A 224 16.19 -18.15 -3.23
CA LYS A 224 14.92 -18.81 -2.84
C LYS A 224 13.88 -17.77 -2.41
N ALA A 225 12.60 -18.15 -2.41
CA ALA A 225 11.47 -17.29 -2.06
C ALA A 225 11.55 -16.73 -0.62
N LEU A 226 11.07 -15.50 -0.44
CA LEU A 226 11.13 -14.64 0.76
C LEU A 226 10.59 -15.26 2.06
N SER A 227 9.69 -16.22 2.00
CA SER A 227 9.06 -16.81 3.20
C SER A 227 9.86 -17.95 3.86
N GLN A 228 11.05 -18.29 3.34
CA GLN A 228 11.80 -19.49 3.72
C GLN A 228 13.25 -19.28 4.20
N MET A 229 13.76 -18.04 4.36
CA MET A 229 15.14 -17.84 4.84
C MET A 229 15.18 -17.49 6.35
N ASP A 230 15.89 -18.29 7.14
CA ASP A 230 16.05 -18.14 8.60
C ASP A 230 17.12 -17.09 9.01
N VAL A 231 17.39 -16.08 8.17
CA VAL A 231 18.53 -15.14 8.38
C VAL A 231 18.38 -14.35 9.68
N PHE A 232 17.15 -13.95 10.05
CA PHE A 232 16.88 -13.25 11.32
C PHE A 232 16.95 -14.15 12.57
N ARG A 233 16.97 -15.47 12.40
CA ARG A 233 16.80 -16.41 13.52
C ARG A 233 18.11 -16.85 14.17
N HIS A 234 19.25 -16.40 13.67
CA HIS A 234 20.56 -16.89 14.09
C HIS A 234 21.49 -15.81 14.68
N ASN A 235 20.92 -14.79 15.32
CA ASN A 235 21.73 -13.83 16.07
C ASN A 235 22.34 -14.47 17.34
N PRO A 236 23.62 -14.21 17.66
CA PRO A 236 24.62 -13.52 16.85
C PRO A 236 25.21 -14.38 15.71
N ILE A 237 25.62 -13.72 14.64
CA ILE A 237 26.30 -14.29 13.48
C ILE A 237 27.82 -14.00 13.59
N PRO A 238 28.67 -15.01 13.84
CA PRO A 238 30.12 -14.82 13.86
C PRO A 238 30.63 -14.54 12.45
N LEU A 239 31.13 -13.33 12.20
CA LEU A 239 31.56 -12.90 10.87
C LEU A 239 32.76 -11.94 10.96
N ARG A 240 33.79 -12.19 10.15
CA ARG A 240 35.05 -11.40 10.11
C ARG A 240 35.65 -11.13 11.50
N GLY A 241 35.59 -12.11 12.39
CA GLY A 241 36.15 -12.03 13.75
C GLY A 241 35.30 -11.25 14.76
N ARG A 242 34.04 -10.93 14.44
CA ARG A 242 33.10 -10.19 15.29
C ARG A 242 31.73 -10.86 15.38
N GLN A 243 30.93 -10.41 16.33
CA GLN A 243 29.54 -10.85 16.50
C GLN A 243 28.60 -9.84 15.83
N LEU A 244 28.02 -10.23 14.70
CA LEU A 244 27.06 -9.41 13.96
C LEU A 244 25.62 -9.80 14.34
N TYR A 245 24.78 -8.81 14.58
CA TYR A 245 23.36 -8.96 14.88
C TYR A 245 22.56 -8.24 13.79
N TYR A 246 21.68 -8.97 13.11
CA TYR A 246 20.87 -8.43 12.02
C TYR A 246 19.39 -8.38 12.44
N SER A 247 18.75 -7.23 12.24
CA SER A 247 17.33 -7.02 12.55
C SER A 247 16.45 -6.93 11.31
N SER A 248 15.15 -7.20 11.48
CA SER A 248 14.15 -6.86 10.47
C SER A 248 14.10 -5.36 10.20
N ALA A 249 13.55 -4.97 9.06
CA ALA A 249 13.41 -3.57 8.71
C ALA A 249 12.56 -2.81 9.74
N ILE A 250 12.95 -1.55 10.01
CA ILE A 250 12.30 -0.71 11.04
C ILE A 250 10.78 -0.61 10.86
N GLY A 251 10.29 -0.63 9.63
CA GLY A 251 8.87 -0.52 9.36
C GLY A 251 8.05 -1.74 9.79
N THR A 252 8.68 -2.84 10.18
CA THR A 252 8.01 -4.01 10.80
C THR A 252 7.81 -3.87 12.31
N GLU A 253 8.41 -2.85 12.94
CA GLU A 253 8.23 -2.56 14.36
C GLU A 253 6.77 -2.19 14.66
N ALA A 254 6.16 -2.84 15.65
CA ALA A 254 4.75 -2.64 15.99
C ALA A 254 4.44 -1.20 16.44
N LEU A 255 5.41 -0.52 17.05
CA LEU A 255 5.29 0.87 17.47
C LEU A 255 5.32 1.89 16.31
N MET A 256 5.56 1.47 15.07
CA MET A 256 5.36 2.32 13.90
C MET A 256 3.91 2.82 13.79
N ALA A 257 2.94 2.04 14.28
CA ALA A 257 1.55 2.47 14.39
C ALA A 257 1.41 3.74 15.27
N GLU A 258 2.19 3.85 16.35
CA GLU A 258 2.18 5.06 17.18
C GLU A 258 2.87 6.23 16.48
N VAL A 259 3.94 5.99 15.71
CA VAL A 259 4.58 7.05 14.90
C VAL A 259 3.61 7.62 13.85
N ILE A 260 2.78 6.76 13.24
CA ILE A 260 1.71 7.20 12.32
C ILE A 260 0.71 8.12 13.05
N LEU A 261 0.31 7.75 14.26
CA LEU A 261 -0.59 8.57 15.09
C LEU A 261 0.08 9.87 15.56
N ASP A 262 1.38 9.84 15.86
CA ASP A 262 2.14 11.03 16.22
C ASP A 262 2.20 12.02 15.06
N GLN A 263 2.36 11.55 13.81
CA GLN A 263 2.30 12.45 12.65
C GLN A 263 0.95 13.16 12.49
N VAL A 264 -0.15 12.52 12.90
CA VAL A 264 -1.46 13.18 12.97
C VAL A 264 -1.48 14.27 14.06
N ARG A 265 -0.93 13.98 15.24
CA ARG A 265 -0.88 14.93 16.37
C ARG A 265 0.03 16.13 16.06
N ASP A 266 1.16 15.89 15.39
CA ASP A 266 2.08 16.93 14.96
C ASP A 266 1.46 17.81 13.88
N PHE A 267 0.72 17.20 12.94
CA PHE A 267 -0.06 17.95 11.96
C PHE A 267 -1.07 18.89 12.64
N ASP A 268 -1.85 18.38 13.60
CA ASP A 268 -2.82 19.19 14.35
C ASP A 268 -2.14 20.33 15.12
N THR A 269 -0.96 20.07 15.70
CA THR A 269 -0.19 21.08 16.42
C THR A 269 0.27 22.21 15.48
N LYS A 270 0.64 21.86 14.24
CA LYS A 270 1.17 22.80 13.24
C LYS A 270 0.08 23.54 12.46
N HIS A 271 -1.04 22.88 12.19
CA HIS A 271 -2.07 23.37 11.25
C HIS A 271 -3.46 23.54 11.87
N GLY A 272 -3.66 23.11 13.11
CA GLY A 272 -4.95 23.13 13.81
C GLY A 272 -5.84 21.94 13.45
N ARG A 273 -6.54 21.41 14.46
CA ARG A 273 -7.54 20.34 14.31
C ARG A 273 -8.93 20.91 14.03
N ASN A 274 -9.79 20.18 13.31
CA ASN A 274 -11.20 20.53 13.17
C ASN A 274 -12.02 19.91 14.31
N ASP A 275 -12.15 20.62 15.42
CA ASP A 275 -12.92 20.18 16.60
C ASP A 275 -14.44 20.26 16.42
N GLU A 276 -14.91 21.00 15.40
CA GLU A 276 -16.33 21.21 15.13
C GLU A 276 -16.88 20.25 14.06
N ALA A 277 -16.05 19.30 13.61
CA ALA A 277 -16.45 18.33 12.60
C ALA A 277 -17.65 17.50 13.07
N ARG A 278 -18.64 17.37 12.18
CA ARG A 278 -19.81 16.54 12.44
C ARG A 278 -19.48 15.08 12.17
N MET A 279 -20.15 14.18 12.90
CA MET A 279 -20.10 12.75 12.58
C MET A 279 -20.66 12.52 11.16
N PRO A 280 -19.90 11.88 10.26
CA PRO A 280 -20.37 11.52 8.93
C PRO A 280 -21.53 10.52 9.01
N ASN A 281 -22.36 10.50 7.96
CA ASN A 281 -23.38 9.47 7.78
C ASN A 281 -22.74 8.15 7.35
N ASP A 282 -23.41 7.03 7.63
CA ASP A 282 -23.02 5.68 7.18
C ASP A 282 -23.48 5.44 5.73
N GLU A 283 -23.04 6.23 4.74
CA GLU A 283 -23.56 6.15 3.38
C GLU A 283 -23.16 4.85 2.67
N LEU A 284 -21.90 4.43 2.79
CA LEU A 284 -21.42 3.17 2.18
C LEU A 284 -22.20 1.96 2.69
N LYS A 285 -22.40 1.87 4.01
CA LYS A 285 -23.18 0.78 4.62
C LYS A 285 -24.65 0.84 4.23
N SER A 286 -25.22 2.05 4.14
CA SER A 286 -26.61 2.25 3.72
C SER A 286 -26.82 1.83 2.27
N ALA A 287 -25.88 2.16 1.37
CA ALA A 287 -25.91 1.75 -0.02
C ALA A 287 -25.79 0.22 -0.14
N LEU A 288 -24.84 -0.39 0.57
CA LEU A 288 -24.64 -1.83 0.57
C LEU A 288 -25.87 -2.59 1.09
N ALA A 289 -26.44 -2.16 2.23
CA ALA A 289 -27.65 -2.77 2.78
C ALA A 289 -28.82 -2.71 1.79
N ARG A 290 -29.03 -1.54 1.17
CA ARG A 290 -30.06 -1.34 0.16
C ARG A 290 -29.87 -2.25 -1.06
N TRP A 291 -28.65 -2.34 -1.59
CA TRP A 291 -28.35 -3.21 -2.72
C TRP A 291 -28.60 -4.69 -2.41
N LEU A 292 -28.24 -5.15 -1.22
CA LEU A 292 -28.54 -6.52 -0.79
C LEU A 292 -30.05 -6.78 -0.71
N ASP A 293 -30.83 -5.83 -0.19
CA ASP A 293 -32.29 -5.93 -0.13
C ASP A 293 -32.94 -5.87 -1.53
N GLU A 294 -32.31 -5.21 -2.50
CA GLU A 294 -32.69 -5.24 -3.94
C GLU A 294 -32.28 -6.56 -4.64
N GLY A 295 -31.60 -7.46 -3.93
CA GLY A 295 -31.11 -8.74 -4.44
C GLY A 295 -29.81 -8.63 -5.24
N ARG A 296 -29.02 -7.57 -5.02
CA ARG A 296 -27.66 -7.44 -5.57
C ARG A 296 -26.64 -8.07 -4.63
N ASP A 297 -26.62 -9.39 -4.62
CA ASP A 297 -25.92 -10.21 -3.63
C ASP A 297 -24.60 -10.81 -4.16
N VAL A 298 -24.06 -10.20 -5.21
CA VAL A 298 -22.79 -10.59 -5.85
C VAL A 298 -21.93 -9.35 -6.09
N ILE A 299 -20.63 -9.44 -5.80
CA ILE A 299 -19.64 -8.43 -6.19
C ILE A 299 -18.37 -9.14 -6.67
N GLY A 300 -17.93 -8.84 -7.89
CA GLY A 300 -16.83 -9.58 -8.52
C GLY A 300 -17.11 -11.08 -8.56
N GLN A 301 -16.25 -11.87 -7.92
CA GLN A 301 -16.34 -13.33 -7.79
C GLN A 301 -16.93 -13.80 -6.45
N ILE A 302 -17.49 -12.89 -5.65
CA ILE A 302 -17.96 -13.18 -4.30
C ILE A 302 -19.49 -13.19 -4.26
N LYS A 303 -20.05 -14.27 -3.72
CA LYS A 303 -21.44 -14.36 -3.31
C LYS A 303 -21.58 -13.86 -1.88
N ILE A 304 -22.61 -13.06 -1.61
CA ILE A 304 -22.97 -12.57 -0.28
C ILE A 304 -24.32 -13.19 0.09
N ILE A 305 -24.40 -13.87 1.23
CA ILE A 305 -25.63 -14.43 1.75
C ILE A 305 -25.92 -13.77 3.09
N LYS A 306 -27.12 -13.19 3.24
CA LYS A 306 -27.56 -12.58 4.51
C LYS A 306 -28.16 -13.67 5.39
N GLU A 307 -27.58 -13.87 6.58
CA GLU A 307 -28.04 -14.85 7.57
C GLU A 307 -28.38 -14.15 8.89
N GLY A 308 -29.68 -13.89 9.09
CA GLY A 308 -30.15 -13.12 10.24
C GLY A 308 -29.56 -11.70 10.25
N GLN A 309 -28.66 -11.42 11.19
CA GLN A 309 -27.94 -10.14 11.29
C GLN A 309 -26.52 -10.19 10.70
N GLY A 310 -26.03 -11.38 10.36
CA GLY A 310 -24.70 -11.61 9.80
C GLY A 310 -24.73 -11.89 8.30
N PHE A 311 -23.56 -12.21 7.77
CA PHE A 311 -23.32 -12.47 6.36
C PHE A 311 -22.37 -13.65 6.18
N VAL A 312 -22.63 -14.47 5.17
CA VAL A 312 -21.74 -15.53 4.71
C VAL A 312 -21.23 -15.15 3.33
N LEU A 313 -19.91 -15.20 3.13
CA LEU A 313 -19.25 -14.94 1.85
C LEU A 313 -18.55 -16.21 1.39
N HIS A 314 -18.61 -16.46 0.08
CA HIS A 314 -17.81 -17.51 -0.57
C HIS A 314 -17.61 -17.14 -2.05
N HIS A 315 -16.74 -17.86 -2.75
CA HIS A 315 -16.61 -17.68 -4.19
C HIS A 315 -17.90 -18.10 -4.91
N LEU A 316 -18.33 -17.41 -5.98
CA LEU A 316 -19.58 -17.68 -6.71
C LEU A 316 -19.73 -19.13 -7.18
N ASP A 317 -18.63 -19.72 -7.60
CA ASP A 317 -18.56 -21.11 -8.08
C ASP A 317 -18.42 -22.15 -6.95
N ASP A 318 -18.37 -21.73 -5.68
CA ASP A 318 -18.33 -22.66 -4.55
C ASP A 318 -19.73 -23.15 -4.18
N THR A 319 -19.78 -24.42 -3.77
CA THR A 319 -20.93 -25.05 -3.12
C THR A 319 -20.53 -25.46 -1.71
N GLN A 320 -21.50 -25.85 -0.87
CA GLN A 320 -21.20 -26.36 0.48
C GLN A 320 -20.22 -27.55 0.48
N GLU A 321 -20.15 -28.31 -0.62
CA GLU A 321 -19.25 -29.45 -0.76
C GLU A 321 -17.82 -29.05 -1.19
N THR A 322 -17.64 -27.87 -1.79
CA THR A 322 -16.32 -27.41 -2.26
C THR A 322 -15.56 -26.60 -1.22
N VAL A 323 -16.25 -26.04 -0.22
CA VAL A 323 -15.64 -25.27 0.87
C VAL A 323 -14.78 -26.16 1.76
N GLN A 324 -13.53 -25.77 1.95
CA GLN A 324 -12.52 -26.46 2.76
C GLN A 324 -12.04 -25.58 3.92
N ASP A 325 -11.89 -24.29 3.67
CA ASP A 325 -11.38 -23.32 4.64
C ASP A 325 -12.48 -22.40 5.16
N TYR A 326 -12.48 -22.14 6.46
CA TYR A 326 -13.48 -21.31 7.14
C TYR A 326 -12.81 -20.15 7.88
N PHE A 327 -13.30 -18.95 7.64
CA PHE A 327 -12.78 -17.70 8.18
C PHE A 327 -13.86 -16.95 8.95
N GLY A 328 -13.48 -16.30 10.05
CA GLY A 328 -14.40 -15.56 10.92
C GLY A 328 -14.02 -14.09 11.11
N ASN A 329 -13.00 -13.61 10.41
CA ASN A 329 -12.51 -12.24 10.52
C ASN A 329 -12.41 -11.60 9.14
N ALA A 330 -12.97 -10.41 8.98
CA ALA A 330 -12.89 -9.64 7.75
C ALA A 330 -11.45 -9.44 7.26
N VAL A 331 -10.47 -9.32 8.18
CA VAL A 331 -9.05 -9.17 7.83
C VAL A 331 -8.49 -10.35 7.02
N ASP A 332 -9.02 -11.55 7.21
CA ASP A 332 -8.59 -12.75 6.48
C ASP A 332 -8.84 -12.64 4.96
N ALA A 333 -9.77 -11.76 4.56
CA ALA A 333 -10.07 -11.47 3.15
C ALA A 333 -8.83 -11.03 2.37
N ARG A 334 -7.88 -10.32 3.01
CA ARG A 334 -6.64 -9.91 2.35
C ARG A 334 -5.78 -11.09 1.95
N GLU A 335 -5.65 -12.10 2.81
CA GLU A 335 -4.86 -13.30 2.51
C GLU A 335 -5.56 -14.17 1.46
N ILE A 336 -6.89 -14.31 1.52
CA ILE A 336 -7.68 -14.99 0.48
C ILE A 336 -7.50 -14.29 -0.87
N ALA A 337 -7.51 -12.95 -0.90
CA ALA A 337 -7.34 -12.17 -2.12
C ALA A 337 -5.87 -12.02 -2.57
N ARG A 338 -4.91 -12.59 -1.86
CA ARG A 338 -3.47 -12.33 -2.07
C ARG A 338 -2.90 -13.05 -3.27
N TYR A 339 -3.23 -14.34 -3.41
CA TYR A 339 -2.71 -15.20 -4.47
C TYR A 339 -3.86 -15.78 -5.30
N ASP A 340 -3.55 -16.22 -6.53
CA ASP A 340 -4.48 -17.01 -7.33
C ASP A 340 -4.31 -18.52 -7.06
N ALA A 341 -5.12 -19.34 -7.75
CA ALA A 341 -5.11 -20.79 -7.56
C ALA A 341 -3.79 -21.47 -7.96
N SER A 342 -2.91 -20.78 -8.72
CA SER A 342 -1.56 -21.26 -9.05
C SER A 342 -0.48 -20.84 -8.04
N GLY A 343 -0.85 -20.03 -7.04
CA GLY A 343 0.07 -19.46 -6.06
C GLY A 343 0.73 -18.16 -6.53
N GLU A 344 0.31 -17.60 -7.67
CA GLU A 344 0.86 -16.35 -8.19
C GLU A 344 0.20 -15.15 -7.50
N PHE A 345 0.99 -14.09 -7.28
CA PHE A 345 0.49 -12.89 -6.61
C PHE A 345 -0.58 -12.18 -7.45
N ARG A 346 -1.64 -11.69 -6.78
CA ARG A 346 -2.73 -10.90 -7.38
C ARG A 346 -2.55 -9.39 -7.12
N PRO A 347 -1.81 -8.66 -7.96
CA PRO A 347 -1.68 -7.20 -7.83
C PRO A 347 -2.93 -6.44 -8.27
N ILE A 348 -3.75 -7.05 -9.15
CA ILE A 348 -5.05 -6.53 -9.59
C ILE A 348 -6.12 -7.39 -8.91
N LYS A 349 -6.73 -6.87 -7.86
CA LYS A 349 -7.71 -7.60 -7.04
C LYS A 349 -8.99 -7.90 -7.79
N THR A 350 -9.31 -7.12 -8.81
CA THR A 350 -10.45 -7.35 -9.71
C THR A 350 -10.16 -8.27 -10.90
N ALA A 351 -8.96 -8.88 -10.99
CA ALA A 351 -8.74 -9.96 -11.94
C ALA A 351 -9.61 -11.18 -11.58
N PRO A 352 -10.21 -11.87 -12.57
CA PRO A 352 -11.12 -13.01 -12.36
C PRO A 352 -10.38 -14.29 -11.94
N THR A 353 -9.52 -14.20 -10.93
CA THR A 353 -8.57 -15.22 -10.48
C THR A 353 -8.61 -15.45 -8.96
N LEU A 354 -9.67 -14.95 -8.28
CA LEU A 354 -9.85 -15.20 -6.86
C LEU A 354 -9.93 -16.72 -6.59
N ILE A 355 -9.23 -17.17 -5.55
CA ILE A 355 -9.26 -18.59 -5.15
C ILE A 355 -10.66 -19.03 -4.72
N ARG A 356 -10.89 -20.34 -4.78
CA ARG A 356 -12.12 -21.04 -4.40
C ARG A 356 -11.88 -21.90 -3.15
N GLY A 357 -12.94 -22.51 -2.62
CA GLY A 357 -12.88 -23.46 -1.52
C GLY A 357 -12.86 -22.80 -0.14
N TRP A 358 -13.35 -21.57 -0.01
CA TRP A 358 -13.39 -20.85 1.25
C TRP A 358 -14.79 -20.32 1.57
N GLN A 359 -15.07 -20.19 2.86
CA GLN A 359 -16.23 -19.49 3.40
C GLN A 359 -15.78 -18.50 4.47
N MET A 360 -16.44 -17.35 4.53
CA MET A 360 -16.22 -16.34 5.55
C MET A 360 -17.53 -15.91 6.20
N ASP A 361 -17.60 -16.04 7.53
CA ASP A 361 -18.77 -15.69 8.33
C ASP A 361 -18.53 -14.36 9.06
N LEU A 362 -19.37 -13.37 8.79
CA LEU A 362 -19.25 -11.99 9.27
C LEU A 362 -20.48 -11.59 10.08
N ARG A 363 -20.27 -10.79 11.14
CA ARG A 363 -21.31 -10.56 12.16
C ARG A 363 -22.25 -9.41 11.83
N ASN A 364 -21.84 -8.47 10.98
CA ASN A 364 -22.57 -7.23 10.71
C ASN A 364 -22.05 -6.55 9.42
N LEU A 365 -22.69 -5.42 9.06
CA LEU A 365 -22.34 -4.64 7.87
C LEU A 365 -20.95 -3.98 7.94
N ASP A 366 -20.45 -3.64 9.13
CA ASP A 366 -19.09 -3.06 9.25
C ASP A 366 -18.03 -4.09 8.84
N GLU A 367 -18.20 -5.34 9.26
CA GLU A 367 -17.32 -6.45 8.88
C GLU A 367 -17.47 -6.81 7.41
N LEU A 368 -18.70 -6.84 6.88
CA LEU A 368 -18.94 -7.07 5.46
C LEU A 368 -18.24 -6.00 4.61
N LEU A 369 -18.45 -4.72 4.92
CA LEU A 369 -17.84 -3.63 4.18
C LEU A 369 -16.31 -3.70 4.24
N LEU A 370 -15.75 -3.99 5.41
CA LEU A 370 -14.30 -4.14 5.58
C LEU A 370 -13.73 -5.33 4.78
N ALA A 371 -14.42 -6.48 4.77
CA ALA A 371 -14.00 -7.63 3.98
C ALA A 371 -14.06 -7.31 2.47
N LEU A 372 -15.14 -6.66 2.01
CA LEU A 372 -15.26 -6.24 0.61
C LEU A 372 -14.19 -5.22 0.22
N GLU A 373 -13.80 -4.31 1.12
CA GLU A 373 -12.69 -3.38 0.88
C GLU A 373 -11.35 -4.10 0.71
N PHE A 374 -11.15 -5.24 1.38
CA PHE A 374 -9.96 -6.07 1.22
C PHE A 374 -9.99 -6.96 -0.02
N PHE A 375 -11.17 -7.41 -0.45
CA PHE A 375 -11.33 -8.17 -1.68
C PHE A 375 -11.29 -7.30 -2.93
N TYR A 376 -11.98 -6.17 -2.91
CA TYR A 376 -12.17 -5.25 -4.03
C TYR A 376 -12.12 -3.80 -3.53
N PRO A 377 -10.92 -3.24 -3.34
CA PRO A 377 -10.76 -1.91 -2.75
C PRO A 377 -11.55 -0.83 -3.49
N ALA A 378 -12.15 0.08 -2.70
CA ALA A 378 -12.97 1.21 -3.15
C ALA A 378 -14.23 0.82 -3.96
N ALA A 379 -14.51 -0.47 -4.19
CA ALA A 379 -15.53 -0.89 -5.14
C ALA A 379 -16.95 -0.49 -4.72
N VAL A 380 -17.27 -0.62 -3.43
CA VAL A 380 -18.59 -0.23 -2.89
C VAL A 380 -18.80 1.28 -3.05
N GLY A 381 -17.80 2.09 -2.69
CA GLY A 381 -17.92 3.55 -2.84
C GLY A 381 -17.95 4.01 -4.28
N MET A 382 -17.11 3.44 -5.15
CA MET A 382 -17.17 3.75 -6.59
C MET A 382 -18.54 3.42 -7.19
N ALA A 383 -19.13 2.28 -6.82
CA ALA A 383 -20.48 1.93 -7.27
C ALA A 383 -21.54 2.91 -6.75
N MET A 384 -21.41 3.37 -5.50
CA MET A 384 -22.32 4.34 -4.89
C MET A 384 -22.19 5.70 -5.57
N ALA A 385 -20.96 6.19 -5.73
CA ALA A 385 -20.65 7.46 -6.38
C ALA A 385 -21.12 7.44 -7.85
N GLN A 386 -21.01 6.30 -8.54
CA GLN A 386 -21.55 6.14 -9.88
C GLN A 386 -23.09 6.22 -9.89
N GLU A 387 -23.79 5.55 -8.97
CA GLU A 387 -25.26 5.67 -8.85
C GLU A 387 -25.69 7.11 -8.55
N LYS A 388 -24.91 7.85 -7.74
CA LYS A 388 -25.16 9.25 -7.41
C LYS A 388 -24.70 10.23 -8.49
N SER A 389 -24.03 9.77 -9.55
CA SER A 389 -23.38 10.61 -10.56
C SER A 389 -22.37 11.61 -9.97
N THR A 390 -21.69 11.23 -8.90
CA THR A 390 -20.64 12.02 -8.22
C THR A 390 -19.24 11.44 -8.42
N LEU A 391 -19.12 10.29 -9.07
CA LEU A 391 -17.81 9.73 -9.41
C LEU A 391 -17.08 10.66 -10.39
N GLU A 392 -15.78 10.87 -10.19
CA GLU A 392 -14.94 11.71 -11.03
C GLU A 392 -13.88 10.90 -11.79
N PRO A 393 -14.21 10.33 -12.97
CA PRO A 393 -13.25 9.56 -13.76
C PRO A 393 -12.15 10.46 -14.35
N VAL A 394 -10.92 9.93 -14.43
CA VAL A 394 -9.78 10.64 -15.02
C VAL A 394 -9.44 10.08 -16.40
N PRO A 395 -9.40 10.91 -17.45
CA PRO A 395 -9.05 10.44 -18.79
C PRO A 395 -7.66 9.80 -18.87
N LEU A 396 -7.50 8.80 -19.73
CA LEU A 396 -6.22 8.10 -19.90
C LEU A 396 -5.09 9.07 -20.29
N ARG A 397 -5.33 10.02 -21.19
CA ARG A 397 -4.32 11.02 -21.58
C ARG A 397 -3.86 11.88 -20.40
N SER A 398 -4.77 12.25 -19.50
CA SER A 398 -4.43 13.00 -18.29
C SER A 398 -3.54 12.18 -17.36
N LEU A 399 -3.83 10.89 -17.17
CA LEU A 399 -2.97 9.97 -16.42
C LEU A 399 -1.58 9.83 -17.05
N LEU A 400 -1.52 9.58 -18.36
CA LEU A 400 -0.23 9.35 -19.05
C LEU A 400 0.63 10.61 -19.08
N GLN A 401 0.03 11.80 -19.21
CA GLN A 401 0.74 13.07 -19.23
C GLN A 401 1.42 13.40 -17.90
N ARG A 402 0.85 12.97 -16.76
CA ARG A 402 1.41 13.26 -15.45
C ARG A 402 2.52 12.30 -15.01
N GLN A 403 2.83 11.29 -15.82
CA GLN A 403 3.92 10.36 -15.53
C GLN A 403 5.29 11.02 -15.65
N THR A 404 6.23 10.63 -14.78
CA THR A 404 7.57 11.21 -14.71
C THR A 404 8.66 10.13 -14.82
N GLY A 405 9.93 10.56 -14.91
CA GLY A 405 11.07 9.64 -15.02
C GLY A 405 10.97 8.76 -16.27
N MET A 406 11.22 7.45 -16.13
CA MET A 406 11.15 6.52 -17.26
C MET A 406 9.75 6.33 -17.85
N TYR A 407 8.69 6.71 -17.11
CA TYR A 407 7.30 6.54 -17.52
C TYR A 407 6.73 7.75 -18.26
N ARG A 408 7.45 8.88 -18.32
CA ARG A 408 7.04 10.07 -19.10
C ARG A 408 6.77 9.76 -20.57
N PHE A 409 7.42 8.72 -21.10
CA PHE A 409 7.27 8.29 -22.49
C PHE A 409 5.97 7.54 -22.76
N ALA A 410 5.25 7.09 -21.73
CA ALA A 410 4.00 6.35 -21.89
C ALA A 410 2.94 7.15 -22.66
N ASN A 411 2.97 8.49 -22.60
CA ASN A 411 2.07 9.34 -23.37
C ASN A 411 2.36 9.37 -24.89
N GLY A 412 3.42 8.71 -25.35
CA GLY A 412 3.81 8.65 -26.76
C GLY A 412 3.06 7.62 -27.61
N ILE A 413 2.05 6.93 -27.06
CA ILE A 413 1.19 5.99 -27.79
C ILE A 413 0.13 6.72 -28.62
N THR A 414 -0.25 6.17 -29.78
CA THR A 414 -1.40 6.67 -30.57
C THR A 414 -2.74 6.31 -29.93
N ASP A 415 -3.84 6.86 -30.43
CA ASP A 415 -5.18 6.57 -29.91
C ASP A 415 -5.58 5.12 -30.20
N GLU A 416 -5.23 4.59 -31.38
CA GLU A 416 -5.45 3.20 -31.75
C GLU A 416 -4.66 2.26 -30.84
N GLN A 417 -3.41 2.61 -30.55
CA GLN A 417 -2.58 1.83 -29.61
C GLN A 417 -3.16 1.87 -28.20
N ALA A 418 -3.77 2.98 -27.78
CA ALA A 418 -4.44 3.06 -26.49
C ALA A 418 -5.66 2.12 -26.43
N ASP A 419 -6.49 2.10 -27.49
CA ASP A 419 -7.61 1.16 -27.62
C ASP A 419 -7.14 -0.31 -27.62
N GLU A 420 -6.05 -0.63 -28.32
CA GLU A 420 -5.45 -1.97 -28.32
C GLU A 420 -4.92 -2.38 -26.94
N ILE A 421 -4.16 -1.50 -26.27
CA ILE A 421 -3.60 -1.76 -24.94
C ILE A 421 -4.73 -2.02 -23.93
N ILE A 422 -5.79 -1.20 -23.94
CA ILE A 422 -6.92 -1.39 -23.03
C ILE A 422 -7.64 -2.71 -23.34
N GLY A 423 -7.89 -3.02 -24.62
CA GLY A 423 -8.52 -4.29 -24.99
C GLY A 423 -7.73 -5.51 -24.53
N GLU A 424 -6.40 -5.50 -24.70
CA GLU A 424 -5.52 -6.61 -24.32
C GLU A 424 -5.33 -6.71 -22.81
N CYS A 425 -5.07 -5.58 -22.14
CA CYS A 425 -4.70 -5.57 -20.73
C CYS A 425 -5.89 -5.57 -19.78
N CYS A 426 -7.10 -5.17 -20.24
CA CYS A 426 -8.29 -5.07 -19.41
C CYS A 426 -9.36 -6.10 -19.74
N ASP A 427 -9.12 -7.05 -20.64
CA ASP A 427 -10.07 -8.10 -21.04
C ASP A 427 -10.87 -8.64 -19.84
N THR A 428 -12.20 -8.57 -19.93
CA THR A 428 -13.10 -8.90 -18.80
C THR A 428 -13.01 -10.37 -18.42
N SER A 429 -12.76 -11.26 -19.37
CA SER A 429 -12.76 -12.70 -19.14
C SER A 429 -11.47 -13.21 -18.47
N THR A 430 -10.35 -12.51 -18.68
CA THR A 430 -9.03 -13.02 -18.26
C THR A 430 -8.20 -12.04 -17.43
N LYS A 431 -8.47 -10.74 -17.46
CA LYS A 431 -7.57 -9.72 -16.89
C LYS A 431 -8.19 -8.86 -15.81
N CYS A 432 -9.36 -8.27 -16.04
CA CYS A 432 -9.96 -7.34 -15.08
C CYS A 432 -11.47 -7.26 -15.25
N LEU A 433 -12.21 -7.53 -14.18
CA LEU A 433 -13.67 -7.48 -14.17
C LEU A 433 -14.20 -6.04 -14.29
N ARG A 434 -13.44 -5.01 -13.89
CA ARG A 434 -13.96 -3.63 -13.80
C ARG A 434 -14.48 -3.10 -15.13
N ARG A 435 -15.55 -2.31 -15.09
CA ARG A 435 -16.09 -1.51 -16.19
C ARG A 435 -15.42 -0.14 -16.23
N ILE A 436 -14.93 0.28 -17.38
CA ILE A 436 -14.30 1.59 -17.57
C ILE A 436 -15.38 2.68 -17.65
N VAL A 437 -15.22 3.73 -16.85
CA VAL A 437 -16.09 4.93 -16.87
C VAL A 437 -15.35 6.21 -17.26
N TYR A 438 -14.02 6.13 -17.47
CA TYR A 438 -13.23 7.24 -18.01
C TYR A 438 -13.14 7.19 -19.53
N THR A 439 -12.77 8.33 -20.12
CA THR A 439 -12.58 8.50 -21.56
C THR A 439 -11.09 8.48 -21.93
N LEU A 440 -10.79 8.47 -23.22
CA LEU A 440 -9.42 8.58 -23.68
C LEU A 440 -8.82 9.94 -23.28
N ASP A 441 -9.51 11.04 -23.61
CA ASP A 441 -8.98 12.42 -23.54
C ASP A 441 -9.96 13.45 -22.95
N GLY A 442 -11.06 13.02 -22.35
CA GLY A 442 -12.15 13.88 -21.87
C GLY A 442 -13.33 13.97 -22.84
N THR A 443 -13.14 13.61 -24.10
CA THR A 443 -14.19 13.71 -25.15
C THR A 443 -14.41 12.40 -25.90
N ARG A 444 -13.34 11.69 -26.25
CA ARG A 444 -13.38 10.45 -27.03
C ARG A 444 -13.54 9.23 -26.11
N ALA A 445 -14.61 8.47 -26.32
CA ALA A 445 -14.74 7.14 -25.73
C ALA A 445 -13.74 6.14 -26.37
N PHE A 446 -13.41 5.07 -25.64
CA PHE A 446 -12.61 3.98 -26.19
C PHE A 446 -13.36 3.25 -27.32
N SER A 447 -12.60 2.74 -28.29
CA SER A 447 -13.14 2.06 -29.48
C SER A 447 -12.47 0.71 -29.72
N GLY A 448 -12.90 0.00 -30.77
CA GLY A 448 -12.30 -1.28 -31.15
C GLY A 448 -12.30 -2.31 -30.00
N PRO A 449 -11.16 -2.99 -29.72
CA PRO A 449 -11.07 -3.98 -28.65
C PRO A 449 -11.47 -3.46 -27.25
N ALA A 450 -11.19 -2.19 -26.97
CA ALA A 450 -11.48 -1.57 -25.67
C ALA A 450 -12.96 -1.24 -25.46
N ALA A 451 -13.78 -1.17 -26.52
CA ALA A 451 -15.21 -0.82 -26.40
C ALA A 451 -15.99 -1.81 -25.51
N THR A 452 -15.54 -3.06 -25.43
CA THR A 452 -16.10 -4.10 -24.56
C THR A 452 -16.03 -3.74 -23.07
N LYS A 453 -15.13 -2.83 -22.68
CA LYS A 453 -14.98 -2.37 -21.29
C LYS A 453 -15.95 -1.26 -20.90
N LEU A 454 -16.66 -0.69 -21.86
CA LEU A 454 -17.64 0.37 -21.64
C LEU A 454 -19.07 -0.19 -21.51
N SER A 455 -19.31 -1.43 -21.97
CA SER A 455 -20.64 -2.04 -21.99
C SER A 455 -21.09 -2.48 -20.60
N ASP A 456 -22.38 -2.79 -20.49
CA ASP A 456 -22.98 -3.35 -19.28
C ASP A 456 -22.52 -4.79 -19.01
N ASP A 457 -21.90 -5.47 -19.99
CA ASP A 457 -21.32 -6.81 -19.81
C ASP A 457 -19.99 -6.78 -19.03
N ALA A 458 -19.40 -5.60 -18.84
CA ALA A 458 -18.26 -5.38 -17.97
C ALA A 458 -18.70 -4.94 -16.56
N GLY A 459 -17.83 -5.15 -15.58
CA GLY A 459 -18.07 -4.78 -14.18
C GLY A 459 -18.58 -5.93 -13.32
N HIS A 460 -18.83 -7.11 -13.90
CA HIS A 460 -19.24 -8.31 -13.17
C HIS A 460 -18.79 -9.58 -13.91
N VAL A 461 -18.91 -10.73 -13.24
CA VAL A 461 -18.76 -12.04 -13.89
C VAL A 461 -19.92 -12.26 -14.87
N SER A 462 -19.66 -12.91 -16.00
CA SER A 462 -20.68 -13.18 -17.02
C SER A 462 -21.90 -13.91 -16.43
N GLY A 463 -23.10 -13.46 -16.78
CA GLY A 463 -24.37 -14.00 -16.27
C GLY A 463 -24.82 -13.46 -14.91
N GLN A 464 -24.00 -12.66 -14.22
CA GLN A 464 -24.36 -12.04 -12.92
C GLN A 464 -25.05 -10.69 -13.11
N ASN A 465 -26.25 -10.71 -13.71
CA ASN A 465 -26.99 -9.48 -14.08
C ASN A 465 -27.54 -8.69 -12.88
N LYS A 466 -27.40 -9.21 -11.65
CA LYS A 466 -27.74 -8.55 -10.39
C LYS A 466 -26.50 -8.37 -9.50
N ALA A 467 -25.34 -8.08 -10.06
CA ALA A 467 -24.15 -7.78 -9.26
C ALA A 467 -24.08 -6.30 -8.85
N ILE A 468 -23.37 -6.04 -7.76
CA ILE A 468 -22.78 -4.73 -7.48
C ILE A 468 -21.62 -4.56 -8.48
N THR A 469 -21.75 -3.57 -9.37
CA THR A 469 -20.82 -3.37 -10.48
C THR A 469 -19.46 -2.86 -9.98
N LEU A 470 -18.40 -3.50 -10.45
CA LEU A 470 -17.02 -3.04 -10.27
C LEU A 470 -16.70 -1.98 -11.34
N PHE A 471 -16.42 -0.75 -10.92
CA PHE A 471 -16.02 0.34 -11.82
C PHE A 471 -14.52 0.59 -11.80
N CYS A 472 -14.01 1.13 -12.91
CA CYS A 472 -12.63 1.60 -13.10
C CYS A 472 -12.70 3.08 -13.48
N MET A 473 -12.38 3.96 -12.52
CA MET A 473 -12.45 5.42 -12.71
C MET A 473 -11.17 6.03 -13.28
N GLU A 474 -10.06 5.30 -13.27
CA GLU A 474 -8.79 5.69 -13.87
C GLU A 474 -7.98 4.43 -14.21
N SER A 475 -7.16 4.45 -15.27
CA SER A 475 -6.32 3.28 -15.60
C SER A 475 -5.27 3.00 -14.52
N CYS A 476 -5.03 1.71 -14.25
CA CYS A 476 -4.01 1.29 -13.28
C CYS A 476 -2.58 1.36 -13.84
N ASN A 477 -1.58 1.17 -12.97
CA ASN A 477 -0.16 1.20 -13.34
C ASN A 477 0.26 0.16 -14.39
N HIS A 478 -0.49 -0.94 -14.54
CA HIS A 478 -0.23 -1.92 -15.58
C HIS A 478 -0.41 -1.31 -16.97
N ILE A 479 -1.40 -0.43 -17.15
CA ILE A 479 -1.64 0.29 -18.40
C ILE A 479 -0.51 1.29 -18.66
N VAL A 480 -0.05 2.01 -17.63
CA VAL A 480 1.10 2.92 -17.76
C VAL A 480 2.36 2.16 -18.21
N SER A 481 2.60 0.96 -17.65
CA SER A 481 3.72 0.10 -18.02
C SER A 481 3.61 -0.42 -19.46
N ALA A 482 2.43 -0.89 -19.86
CA ALA A 482 2.16 -1.36 -21.22
C ALA A 482 2.32 -0.23 -22.26
N ALA A 483 1.75 0.94 -21.98
CA ALA A 483 1.89 2.15 -22.80
C ALA A 483 3.35 2.56 -22.97
N ARG A 484 4.14 2.53 -21.89
CA ARG A 484 5.59 2.77 -21.97
C ARG A 484 6.28 1.77 -22.89
N GLY A 485 5.93 0.48 -22.80
CA GLY A 485 6.49 -0.58 -23.64
C GLY A 485 6.22 -0.34 -25.13
N VAL A 486 4.99 0.03 -25.49
CA VAL A 486 4.60 0.36 -26.87
C VAL A 486 5.27 1.66 -27.35
N ALA A 487 5.27 2.71 -26.52
CA ALA A 487 5.90 3.98 -26.87
C ALA A 487 7.41 3.84 -27.14
N ARG A 488 8.11 2.96 -26.40
CA ARG A 488 9.52 2.64 -26.67
C ARG A 488 9.70 2.01 -28.06
N LYS A 489 8.86 1.03 -28.42
CA LYS A 489 8.89 0.40 -29.75
C LYS A 489 8.60 1.41 -30.87
N ASN A 490 7.73 2.39 -30.64
CA ASN A 490 7.47 3.46 -31.60
C ASN A 490 8.72 4.32 -31.85
N ALA A 491 9.50 4.61 -30.81
CA ALA A 491 10.73 5.39 -30.91
C ALA A 491 11.85 4.63 -31.64
N GLU A 492 12.01 3.33 -31.36
CA GLU A 492 12.96 2.44 -32.04
C GLU A 492 12.70 2.40 -33.55
N LYS A 493 11.44 2.18 -33.97
CA LYS A 493 11.05 2.16 -35.39
C LYS A 493 11.30 3.47 -36.13
N LYS A 494 11.24 4.62 -35.45
CA LYS A 494 11.54 5.94 -36.03
C LYS A 494 13.05 6.19 -36.20
N THR A 495 13.88 5.42 -35.52
CA THR A 495 15.34 5.52 -35.61
C THR A 495 15.89 4.63 -36.74
N ASP A 496 15.17 3.56 -37.06
CA ASP A 496 15.50 2.62 -38.14
C ASP A 496 14.94 3.02 -39.52
N ALA A 497 14.08 4.05 -39.58
CA ALA A 497 13.45 4.60 -40.78
C ALA A 497 14.07 5.95 -41.14
#